data_AF-A0A1W1CP71-F1
#
_entry.id   AF-A0A1W1CP71-F1
#
_cell.length_a   1.000
_cell.length_b   1.000
_cell.length_c   1.000
_cell.angle_alpha   90.00
_cell.angle_beta   90.00
_cell.angle_gamma   90.00
#
_symmetry.space_group_name_H-M   'P 1'
#
loop_
_entity.id
_entity.type
_entity.pdbx_description
1 polymer ?
#
loop_
_entity_poly.entity_id
_entity_poly.type
_entity_poly.pdbx_seq_one_letter_code
_entity_poly.pdbx_strand_id
1 'polypeptide(L)'
;MKFIILTLLLLCNIVMADELSDRYEITNEVKNLFLNSDFKKLTQMSRSYVENENRTSSGKWKLDLFYRGIGKSVKDTDFSTLEKIALEWIKMYPESEAAHISYAKILVKKGWYSRGTDSARYTSRDQWKNLKSYMKRARDYLNKHKKTLSHNPGWYALMLDIAKGENWDKKSFFVLLDEAIDRHPYYNPIYYQALYRMQPKWGSFSNEEIERVAQKALFATQKKAGNSLYARFYWVASQLIYKDNLFTSSDVNWSIMSKGIDDVLRVYPSRWNLNYFAYFSCMEGDKDKTKYLLSKINNNPTKYPWISREGYYDNCLKWVNNLEDNNDTKYVKEISVDELEKYISNRTMDKPAYIHFSTYKKGCVNCDIQMLGAIAKEYHKKVNFVSINIMNYSIGMKIELYRKYFMRREPYSMIVHKGKIIERRNNNLFFMGESISHYREERVEAVLESYLSEPKNADYFNQYKRMIIDKASYLNSEENIRINMSEYLKVNQGYKATAAAVSSHYDRWAFGRSMRKRTQAEAIKEALNNCKKNRKKFKIEEKCKLHMIGNIYVYEKTENEIKQIMSTIK
;
A
#
# COMPACT_ATOMS: atom_id res chain seq x y z
N MET A 1 -47.01 4.80 -56.62
CA MET A 1 -46.55 5.71 -55.56
C MET A 1 -45.93 4.87 -54.44
N LYS A 2 -44.59 4.82 -54.35
CA LYS A 2 -43.86 4.06 -53.32
C LYS A 2 -43.68 4.96 -52.09
N PHE A 3 -44.24 4.59 -50.95
CA PHE A 3 -43.89 5.20 -49.67
C PHE A 3 -42.71 4.43 -49.06
N ILE A 4 -41.56 5.10 -48.98
CA ILE A 4 -40.35 4.63 -48.31
C ILE A 4 -40.54 4.90 -46.82
N ILE A 5 -40.64 3.84 -46.02
CA ILE A 5 -40.56 3.92 -44.55
C ILE A 5 -39.07 4.00 -44.20
N LEU A 6 -38.62 5.20 -43.82
CA LEU A 6 -37.26 5.44 -43.32
C LEU A 6 -37.23 5.15 -41.82
N THR A 7 -36.85 3.93 -41.45
CA THR A 7 -36.66 3.53 -40.06
C THR A 7 -35.38 4.18 -39.52
N LEU A 8 -35.54 5.24 -38.71
CA LEU A 8 -34.43 5.91 -38.03
C LEU A 8 -33.91 5.00 -36.90
N LEU A 9 -32.90 4.20 -37.18
CA LEU A 9 -32.11 3.49 -36.17
C LEU A 9 -31.36 4.53 -35.32
N LEU A 10 -31.97 4.92 -34.20
CA LEU A 10 -31.30 5.57 -33.08
C LEU A 10 -30.23 4.61 -32.54
N LEU A 11 -29.03 4.68 -33.13
CA LEU A 11 -27.82 4.19 -32.48
C LEU A 11 -27.62 5.04 -31.23
N CYS A 12 -28.20 4.58 -30.13
CA CYS A 12 -27.85 5.04 -28.80
C CYS A 12 -26.38 4.67 -28.61
N ASN A 13 -25.48 5.57 -29.01
CA ASN A 13 -24.13 5.58 -28.49
C ASN A 13 -24.30 5.72 -26.99
N ILE A 14 -24.26 4.60 -26.27
CA ILE A 14 -24.09 4.58 -24.83
C ILE A 14 -22.72 5.19 -24.63
N VAL A 15 -22.68 6.52 -24.51
CA VAL A 15 -21.55 7.22 -23.92
C VAL A 15 -21.46 6.58 -22.54
N MET A 16 -20.53 5.64 -22.40
CA MET A 16 -20.20 5.01 -21.13
C MET A 16 -19.70 6.14 -20.24
N ALA A 17 -20.63 6.78 -19.53
CA ALA A 17 -20.37 7.92 -18.67
C ALA A 17 -19.19 7.57 -17.75
N ASP A 18 -18.20 8.45 -17.73
CA ASP A 18 -17.01 8.25 -16.93
C ASP A 18 -17.32 8.67 -15.50
N GLU A 19 -17.29 7.70 -14.59
CA GLU A 19 -17.48 7.91 -13.16
C GLU A 19 -16.56 9.01 -12.59
N LEU A 20 -15.37 9.22 -13.17
CA LEU A 20 -14.50 10.32 -12.76
C LEU A 20 -15.05 11.69 -13.20
N SER A 21 -15.67 11.78 -14.37
CA SER A 21 -16.36 12.99 -14.86
C SER A 21 -17.55 13.30 -13.96
N ASP A 22 -18.44 12.32 -13.71
CA ASP A 22 -19.60 12.48 -12.81
C ASP A 22 -19.19 13.05 -11.45
N ARG A 23 -18.11 12.51 -10.87
CA ARG A 23 -17.57 12.99 -9.59
C ARG A 23 -17.05 14.41 -9.70
N TYR A 24 -16.27 14.71 -10.74
CA TYR A 24 -15.67 16.02 -10.93
C TYR A 24 -16.74 17.09 -11.10
N GLU A 25 -17.69 16.86 -12.01
CA GLU A 25 -18.80 17.78 -12.32
C GLU A 25 -19.64 18.08 -11.09
N ILE A 26 -20.22 17.07 -10.44
CA ILE A 26 -21.09 17.27 -9.28
C ILE A 26 -20.35 17.98 -8.14
N THR A 27 -19.12 17.55 -7.85
CA THR A 27 -18.38 18.15 -6.72
C THR A 27 -17.97 19.59 -7.00
N ASN A 28 -17.67 19.95 -8.25
CA ASN A 28 -17.30 21.32 -8.61
C ASN A 28 -18.51 22.24 -8.77
N GLU A 29 -19.61 21.73 -9.33
CA GLU A 29 -20.88 22.46 -9.39
C GLU A 29 -21.32 22.87 -7.99
N VAL A 30 -21.38 21.92 -7.05
CA VAL A 30 -21.79 22.19 -5.66
C VAL A 30 -20.83 23.15 -4.97
N LYS A 31 -19.52 23.00 -5.20
CA LYS A 31 -18.51 23.94 -4.68
C LYS A 31 -18.77 25.37 -5.18
N ASN A 32 -18.99 25.54 -6.47
CA ASN A 32 -19.21 26.84 -7.10
C ASN A 32 -20.54 27.46 -6.65
N LEU A 33 -21.63 26.68 -6.60
CA LEU A 33 -22.92 27.13 -6.08
C LEU A 33 -22.81 27.58 -4.62
N PHE A 34 -22.03 26.87 -3.79
CA PHE A 34 -21.81 27.24 -2.39
C PHE A 34 -21.00 28.53 -2.25
N LEU A 35 -19.90 28.68 -2.98
CA LEU A 35 -19.07 29.88 -2.93
C LEU A 35 -19.78 31.12 -3.49
N ASN A 36 -20.71 30.93 -4.43
CA ASN A 36 -21.52 32.00 -5.02
C ASN A 36 -22.88 32.21 -4.31
N SER A 37 -23.10 31.56 -3.16
CA SER A 37 -24.32 31.68 -2.36
C SER A 37 -25.63 31.37 -3.11
N ASP A 38 -25.60 30.47 -4.11
CA ASP A 38 -26.81 29.99 -4.82
C ASP A 38 -27.53 28.92 -3.99
N PHE A 39 -28.04 29.37 -2.85
CA PHE A 39 -28.66 28.55 -1.81
C PHE A 39 -29.97 27.88 -2.26
N LYS A 40 -30.67 28.52 -3.20
CA LYS A 40 -31.89 27.95 -3.80
C LYS A 40 -31.55 26.66 -4.54
N LYS A 41 -30.58 26.71 -5.46
CA LYS A 41 -30.18 25.52 -6.22
C LYS A 41 -29.56 24.46 -5.33
N LEU A 42 -28.72 24.82 -4.36
CA LEU A 42 -28.16 23.85 -3.42
C LEU A 42 -29.22 23.10 -2.63
N THR A 43 -30.24 23.82 -2.14
CA THR A 43 -31.34 23.23 -1.38
C THR A 43 -32.17 22.29 -2.25
N GLN A 44 -32.50 22.71 -3.48
CA GLN A 44 -33.25 21.87 -4.44
C GLN A 44 -32.45 20.63 -4.85
N MET A 45 -31.16 20.79 -5.15
CA MET A 45 -30.27 19.72 -5.57
C MET A 45 -30.11 18.66 -4.47
N SER A 46 -29.84 19.07 -3.23
CA SER A 46 -29.70 18.13 -2.12
C SER A 46 -31.02 17.42 -1.79
N ARG A 47 -32.15 18.13 -1.83
CA ARG A 47 -33.48 17.54 -1.62
C ARG A 47 -33.78 16.47 -2.66
N SER A 48 -33.55 16.77 -3.94
CA SER A 48 -33.71 15.81 -5.04
C SER A 48 -32.86 14.55 -4.82
N TYR A 49 -31.60 14.71 -4.40
CA TYR A 49 -30.69 13.58 -4.16
C TYR A 49 -31.09 12.70 -2.98
N VAL A 50 -31.75 13.25 -1.97
CA VAL A 50 -32.31 12.49 -0.84
C VAL A 50 -33.57 11.76 -1.30
N GLU A 51 -34.55 12.48 -1.84
CA GLU A 51 -35.88 11.96 -2.18
C GLU A 51 -35.83 10.85 -3.25
N ASN A 52 -35.01 11.04 -4.29
CA ASN A 52 -34.95 10.09 -5.42
C ASN A 52 -33.75 9.14 -5.34
N GLU A 53 -32.98 9.18 -4.25
CA GLU A 53 -31.76 8.39 -4.10
C GLU A 53 -30.83 8.48 -5.34
N ASN A 54 -30.54 9.67 -5.87
CA ASN A 54 -29.81 9.77 -7.14
C ASN A 54 -28.41 9.13 -7.07
N ARG A 55 -28.04 8.44 -8.15
CA ARG A 55 -26.73 7.79 -8.31
C ARG A 55 -25.98 8.32 -9.53
N THR A 56 -24.65 8.23 -9.48
CA THR A 56 -23.79 8.35 -10.67
C THR A 56 -23.90 7.09 -11.55
N SER A 57 -23.28 7.14 -12.72
CA SER A 57 -23.19 5.99 -13.64
C SER A 57 -22.57 4.73 -13.00
N SER A 58 -21.64 4.86 -12.05
CA SER A 58 -21.10 3.70 -11.31
C SER A 58 -21.91 3.31 -10.06
N GLY A 59 -23.00 4.00 -9.76
CA GLY A 59 -23.82 3.75 -8.59
C GLY A 59 -23.36 4.44 -7.31
N LYS A 60 -22.59 5.53 -7.39
CA LYS A 60 -22.28 6.35 -6.20
C LYS A 60 -23.41 7.31 -5.87
N TRP A 61 -23.68 7.50 -4.59
CA TRP A 61 -24.63 8.48 -4.10
C TRP A 61 -24.22 9.89 -4.50
N LYS A 62 -25.05 10.58 -5.28
CA LYS A 62 -24.79 11.99 -5.64
C LYS A 62 -24.82 12.89 -4.40
N LEU A 63 -25.58 12.53 -3.36
CA LEU A 63 -25.57 13.22 -2.06
C LEU A 63 -24.20 13.17 -1.36
N ASP A 64 -23.45 12.07 -1.45
CA ASP A 64 -22.07 12.03 -0.92
C ASP A 64 -21.16 13.01 -1.68
N LEU A 65 -21.32 13.05 -3.00
CA LEU A 65 -20.59 13.98 -3.87
C LEU A 65 -20.96 15.44 -3.59
N PHE A 66 -22.24 15.71 -3.30
CA PHE A 66 -22.71 17.02 -2.86
C PHE A 66 -21.94 17.50 -1.64
N TYR A 67 -21.94 16.72 -0.55
CA TYR A 67 -21.21 17.11 0.66
C TYR A 67 -19.69 17.11 0.47
N ARG A 68 -19.13 16.32 -0.46
CA ARG A 68 -17.71 16.42 -0.85
C ARG A 68 -17.42 17.74 -1.56
N GLY A 69 -18.32 18.24 -2.40
CA GLY A 69 -18.24 19.55 -3.05
C GLY A 69 -18.19 20.68 -2.03
N ILE A 70 -19.10 20.67 -1.06
CA ILE A 70 -19.05 21.59 0.10
C ILE A 70 -17.71 21.48 0.83
N GLY A 71 -17.20 20.26 1.03
CA GLY A 71 -15.91 20.05 1.68
C GLY A 71 -14.68 20.45 0.85
N LYS A 72 -14.81 20.69 -0.46
CA LYS A 72 -13.71 21.10 -1.36
C LYS A 72 -13.49 22.62 -1.34
N SER A 73 -14.50 23.41 -0.98
CA SER A 73 -14.43 24.88 -0.94
C SER A 73 -13.36 25.41 0.02
N VAL A 74 -12.92 24.60 0.99
CA VAL A 74 -11.80 24.89 1.92
C VAL A 74 -10.46 25.18 1.21
N LYS A 75 -10.34 24.86 -0.07
CA LYS A 75 -9.15 25.18 -0.87
C LYS A 75 -9.19 26.58 -1.48
N ASP A 76 -10.38 27.16 -1.61
CA ASP A 76 -10.60 28.38 -2.37
C ASP A 76 -10.82 29.60 -1.47
N THR A 77 -11.14 29.38 -0.18
CA THR A 77 -11.32 30.45 0.80
C THR A 77 -11.12 29.94 2.24
N ASP A 78 -11.05 30.87 3.19
CA ASP A 78 -10.81 30.58 4.60
C ASP A 78 -12.06 30.06 5.33
N PHE A 79 -11.86 29.38 6.46
CA PHE A 79 -12.95 28.78 7.22
C PHE A 79 -13.95 29.78 7.83
N SER A 80 -13.54 31.02 8.11
CA SER A 80 -14.45 32.06 8.63
C SER A 80 -15.46 32.45 7.54
N THR A 81 -14.97 32.63 6.31
CA THR A 81 -15.82 32.91 5.15
C THR A 81 -16.78 31.76 4.87
N LEU A 82 -16.31 30.51 4.87
CA LEU A 82 -17.18 29.34 4.67
C LEU A 82 -18.25 29.22 5.76
N GLU A 83 -17.88 29.45 7.02
CA GLU A 83 -18.82 29.42 8.15
C GLU A 83 -19.90 30.49 8.00
N LYS A 84 -19.55 31.71 7.56
CA LYS A 84 -20.51 32.78 7.26
C LYS A 84 -21.47 32.40 6.13
N ILE A 85 -20.97 31.90 5.00
CA ILE A 85 -21.81 31.45 3.88
C ILE A 85 -22.81 30.38 4.33
N ALA A 86 -22.37 29.39 5.11
CA ALA A 86 -23.27 28.36 5.60
C ALA A 86 -24.33 28.89 6.59
N LEU A 87 -23.97 29.85 7.44
CA LEU A 87 -24.92 30.51 8.34
C LEU A 87 -25.92 31.40 7.59
N GLU A 88 -25.48 32.09 6.53
CA GLU A 88 -26.38 32.83 5.63
C GLU A 88 -27.34 31.90 4.90
N TRP A 89 -26.86 30.74 4.44
CA TRP A 89 -27.72 29.71 3.86
C TRP A 89 -28.81 29.27 4.85
N ILE A 90 -28.43 28.94 6.09
CA ILE A 90 -29.40 28.58 7.14
C ILE A 90 -30.39 29.72 7.40
N LYS A 91 -29.93 30.97 7.43
CA LYS A 91 -30.81 32.14 7.64
C LYS A 91 -31.86 32.28 6.54
N MET A 92 -31.49 32.07 5.27
CA MET A 92 -32.41 32.18 4.14
C MET A 92 -33.29 30.96 3.94
N TYR A 93 -32.80 29.78 4.29
CA TYR A 93 -33.49 28.50 4.12
C TYR A 93 -33.40 27.68 5.42
N PRO A 94 -34.10 28.08 6.49
CA PRO A 94 -33.98 27.45 7.82
C PRO A 94 -34.45 25.99 7.86
N GLU A 95 -35.27 25.57 6.91
CA GLU A 95 -35.71 24.16 6.79
C GLU A 95 -34.77 23.32 5.90
N SER A 96 -33.72 23.91 5.33
CA SER A 96 -32.78 23.19 4.47
C SER A 96 -31.85 22.31 5.29
N GLU A 97 -32.14 21.01 5.36
CA GLU A 97 -31.28 20.04 6.03
C GLU A 97 -29.83 20.11 5.53
N ALA A 98 -29.67 20.34 4.22
CA ALA A 98 -28.39 20.48 3.56
C ALA A 98 -27.58 21.67 4.07
N ALA A 99 -28.23 22.80 4.38
CA ALA A 99 -27.58 23.98 4.95
C ALA A 99 -27.01 23.69 6.34
N HIS A 100 -27.82 23.11 7.21
CA HIS A 100 -27.42 22.72 8.56
C HIS A 100 -26.28 21.68 8.58
N ILE A 101 -26.39 20.65 7.75
CA ILE A 101 -25.34 19.61 7.65
C ILE A 101 -24.06 20.19 7.03
N SER A 102 -24.17 21.15 6.10
CA SER A 102 -23.02 21.83 5.51
C SER A 102 -22.27 22.70 6.53
N TYR A 103 -22.98 23.44 7.38
CA TYR A 103 -22.39 24.16 8.50
C TYR A 103 -21.57 23.22 9.41
N ALA A 104 -22.19 22.12 9.86
CA ALA A 104 -21.49 21.13 10.69
C ALA A 104 -20.31 20.50 9.95
N LYS A 105 -20.42 20.28 8.63
CA LYS A 105 -19.33 19.73 7.82
C LYS A 105 -18.14 20.67 7.71
N ILE A 106 -18.37 21.98 7.64
CA ILE A 106 -17.31 22.99 7.64
C ILE A 106 -16.57 22.97 8.99
N LEU A 107 -17.28 22.85 10.10
CA LEU A 107 -16.66 22.66 11.42
C LEU A 107 -15.80 21.39 11.48
N VAL A 108 -16.33 20.26 11.00
CA VAL A 108 -15.59 18.99 10.92
C VAL A 108 -14.33 19.13 10.05
N LYS A 109 -14.43 19.81 8.90
CA LYS A 109 -13.29 20.11 8.03
C LYS A 109 -12.26 20.99 8.71
N LYS A 110 -12.70 22.00 9.46
CA LYS A 110 -11.83 22.86 10.26
C LYS A 110 -11.09 22.08 11.34
N GLY A 111 -11.77 21.17 12.01
CA GLY A 111 -11.16 20.24 12.97
C GLY A 111 -10.06 19.40 12.34
N TRP A 112 -10.35 18.72 11.22
CA TRP A 112 -9.35 17.93 10.50
C TRP A 112 -8.19 18.77 9.96
N TYR A 113 -8.47 19.99 9.48
CA TYR A 113 -7.45 20.92 9.04
C TYR A 113 -6.53 21.34 10.19
N SER A 114 -7.10 21.68 11.36
CA SER A 114 -6.31 22.02 12.56
C SER A 114 -5.45 20.88 13.08
N ARG A 115 -5.87 19.62 12.88
CA ARG A 115 -5.06 18.45 13.22
C ARG A 115 -3.84 18.29 12.30
N GLY A 116 -3.99 18.65 11.03
CA GLY A 116 -3.01 18.39 9.98
C GLY A 116 -2.98 16.93 9.51
N THR A 117 -2.06 16.64 8.60
CA THR A 117 -1.90 15.31 7.98
C THR A 117 -0.83 14.44 8.64
N ASP A 118 -0.16 14.96 9.67
CA ASP A 118 0.92 14.26 10.34
C ASP A 118 0.43 13.00 11.07
N SER A 119 1.35 12.05 11.23
CA SER A 119 1.11 10.87 12.06
C SER A 119 0.75 11.29 13.49
N ALA A 120 -0.11 10.51 14.15
CA ALA A 120 -0.60 10.81 15.50
C ALA A 120 0.53 11.08 16.52
N ARG A 121 1.71 10.47 16.33
CA ARG A 121 2.90 10.68 17.18
C ARG A 121 3.54 12.08 17.04
N TYR A 122 3.28 12.77 15.95
CA TYR A 122 3.77 14.12 15.66
C TYR A 122 2.68 15.19 15.76
N THR A 123 1.41 14.79 15.91
CA THR A 123 0.31 15.72 16.16
C THR A 123 0.39 16.26 17.59
N SER A 124 0.54 17.58 17.73
CA SER A 124 0.66 18.26 19.02
C SER A 124 -0.63 18.18 19.85
N ARG A 125 -0.52 18.42 21.16
CA ARG A 125 -1.69 18.46 22.06
C ARG A 125 -2.69 19.54 21.65
N ASP A 126 -2.22 20.69 21.18
CA ASP A 126 -3.08 21.79 20.74
C ASP A 126 -3.80 21.46 19.44
N GLN A 127 -3.13 20.81 18.49
CA GLN A 127 -3.76 20.30 17.27
C GLN A 127 -4.89 19.32 17.60
N TRP A 128 -4.65 18.40 18.54
CA TRP A 128 -5.69 17.48 19.04
C TRP A 128 -6.82 18.19 19.78
N LYS A 129 -6.50 19.18 20.62
CA LYS A 129 -7.50 19.99 21.33
C LYS A 129 -8.39 20.75 20.35
N ASN A 130 -7.81 21.34 19.30
CA ASN A 130 -8.55 22.04 18.25
C ASN A 130 -9.44 21.10 17.45
N LEU A 131 -8.93 19.94 17.04
CA LEU A 131 -9.74 18.89 16.40
C LEU A 131 -10.97 18.56 17.26
N LYS A 132 -10.76 18.20 18.53
CA LYS A 132 -11.86 17.83 19.44
C LYS A 132 -12.84 18.97 19.68
N SER A 133 -12.35 20.21 19.78
CA SER A 133 -13.21 21.39 19.96
C SER A 133 -14.17 21.59 18.78
N TYR A 134 -13.66 21.52 17.55
CA TYR A 134 -14.50 21.66 16.36
C TYR A 134 -15.43 20.46 16.14
N MET A 135 -14.97 19.24 16.44
CA MET A 135 -15.82 18.06 16.41
C MET A 135 -16.98 18.17 17.41
N LYS A 136 -16.71 18.63 18.64
CA LYS A 136 -17.73 18.84 19.66
C LYS A 136 -18.76 19.87 19.21
N ARG A 137 -18.32 21.01 18.65
CA ARG A 137 -19.23 22.03 18.13
C ARG A 137 -20.15 21.47 17.03
N ALA A 138 -19.58 20.71 16.09
CA ALA A 138 -20.35 20.06 15.04
C ALA A 138 -21.36 19.05 15.61
N ARG A 139 -20.93 18.23 16.57
CA ARG A 139 -21.78 17.25 17.25
C ARG A 139 -22.93 17.91 17.98
N ASP A 140 -22.65 18.89 18.83
CA ASP A 140 -23.64 19.57 19.66
C ASP A 140 -24.71 20.20 18.76
N TYR A 141 -24.28 20.83 17.66
CA TYR A 141 -25.18 21.39 16.66
C TYR A 141 -26.06 20.31 16.00
N LEU A 142 -25.46 19.25 15.47
CA LEU A 142 -26.19 18.16 14.82
C LEU A 142 -27.17 17.45 15.77
N ASN A 143 -26.80 17.28 17.05
CA ASN A 143 -27.65 16.68 18.07
C ASN A 143 -28.82 17.59 18.44
N LYS A 144 -28.59 18.90 18.58
CA LYS A 144 -29.67 19.88 18.83
C LYS A 144 -30.75 19.82 17.74
N HIS A 145 -30.36 19.53 16.50
CA HIS A 145 -31.26 19.47 15.35
C HIS A 145 -31.54 18.03 14.85
N LYS A 146 -31.24 16.99 15.64
CA LYS A 146 -31.35 15.58 15.19
C LYS A 146 -32.74 15.23 14.67
N LYS A 147 -33.80 15.70 15.35
CA LYS A 147 -35.20 15.37 14.99
C LYS A 147 -35.55 15.78 13.57
N THR A 148 -35.06 16.92 13.10
CA THR A 148 -35.31 17.40 11.73
C THR A 148 -34.28 16.85 10.76
N LEU A 149 -32.99 16.86 11.11
CA LEU A 149 -31.90 16.57 10.16
C LEU A 149 -31.62 15.08 9.92
N SER A 150 -32.05 14.18 10.81
CA SER A 150 -31.71 12.74 10.70
C SER A 150 -32.43 12.00 9.57
N HIS A 151 -33.41 12.62 8.91
CA HIS A 151 -33.99 12.09 7.67
C HIS A 151 -32.98 12.14 6.51
N ASN A 152 -32.05 13.09 6.54
CA ASN A 152 -30.95 13.14 5.60
C ASN A 152 -29.85 12.13 6.01
N PRO A 153 -29.51 11.13 5.19
CA PRO A 153 -28.50 10.14 5.56
C PRO A 153 -27.08 10.73 5.63
N GLY A 154 -26.87 11.94 5.07
CA GLY A 154 -25.65 12.72 5.26
C GLY A 154 -25.39 13.10 6.72
N TRP A 155 -26.44 13.24 7.54
CA TRP A 155 -26.32 13.48 8.98
C TRP A 155 -25.57 12.33 9.67
N TYR A 156 -25.98 11.07 9.40
CA TYR A 156 -25.35 9.89 10.00
C TYR A 156 -23.91 9.71 9.53
N ALA A 157 -23.64 9.87 8.23
CA ALA A 157 -22.28 9.79 7.72
C ALA A 157 -21.35 10.85 8.35
N LEU A 158 -21.86 12.06 8.59
CA LEU A 158 -21.09 13.12 9.26
C LEU A 158 -20.88 12.81 10.76
N MET A 159 -21.91 12.32 11.45
CA MET A 159 -21.80 11.92 12.86
C MET A 159 -20.82 10.76 13.07
N LEU A 160 -20.73 9.82 12.13
CA LEU A 160 -19.73 8.74 12.17
C LEU A 160 -18.29 9.27 11.97
N ASP A 161 -18.08 10.28 11.11
CA ASP A 161 -16.78 10.96 10.98
C ASP A 161 -16.41 11.74 12.25
N ILE A 162 -17.40 12.39 12.87
CA ILE A 162 -17.24 13.06 14.17
C ILE A 162 -16.85 12.06 15.26
N ALA A 163 -17.56 10.93 15.36
CA ALA A 163 -17.26 9.88 16.33
C ALA A 163 -15.83 9.31 16.15
N LYS A 164 -15.36 9.21 14.90
CA LYS A 164 -13.94 8.92 14.61
C LYS A 164 -13.00 10.03 15.08
N GLY A 165 -13.31 11.28 14.78
CA GLY A 165 -12.49 12.44 15.18
C GLY A 165 -12.37 12.63 16.69
N GLU A 166 -13.44 12.33 17.42
CA GLU A 166 -13.48 12.38 18.89
C GLU A 166 -12.96 11.09 19.54
N ASN A 167 -12.66 10.06 18.76
CA ASN A 167 -12.24 8.74 19.22
C ASN A 167 -13.24 8.12 20.21
N TRP A 168 -14.52 8.05 19.81
CA TRP A 168 -15.53 7.33 20.58
C TRP A 168 -15.12 5.87 20.80
N ASP A 169 -15.54 5.31 21.93
CA ASP A 169 -15.39 3.89 22.20
C ASP A 169 -16.21 3.06 21.20
N LYS A 170 -15.81 1.79 21.02
CA LYS A 170 -16.43 0.91 20.02
C LYS A 170 -17.93 0.73 20.25
N LYS A 171 -18.39 0.62 21.49
CA LYS A 171 -19.81 0.40 21.81
C LYS A 171 -20.63 1.60 21.36
N SER A 172 -20.25 2.81 21.76
CA SER A 172 -20.94 4.04 21.34
C SER A 172 -20.91 4.24 19.82
N PHE A 173 -19.80 3.90 19.17
CA PHE A 173 -19.69 3.95 17.71
C PHE A 173 -20.65 2.97 17.03
N PHE A 174 -20.73 1.72 17.50
CA PHE A 174 -21.62 0.71 16.92
C PHE A 174 -23.10 1.02 17.17
N VAL A 175 -23.47 1.63 18.30
CA VAL A 175 -24.84 2.11 18.52
C VAL A 175 -25.27 3.12 17.45
N LEU A 176 -24.40 4.11 17.15
CA LEU A 176 -24.68 5.08 16.10
C LEU A 176 -24.70 4.44 14.70
N LEU A 177 -23.77 3.51 14.44
CA LEU A 177 -23.72 2.79 13.15
C LEU A 177 -24.98 1.96 12.93
N ASP A 178 -25.47 1.27 13.96
CA ASP A 178 -26.66 0.43 13.88
C ASP A 178 -27.91 1.28 13.64
N GLU A 179 -28.06 2.40 14.37
CA GLU A 179 -29.14 3.37 14.09
C GLU A 179 -29.09 3.90 12.64
N ALA A 180 -27.88 4.16 12.12
CA ALA A 180 -27.68 4.64 10.76
C ALA A 180 -28.07 3.58 9.71
N ILE A 181 -27.71 2.31 9.95
CA ILE A 181 -28.03 1.18 9.07
C ILE A 181 -29.54 0.93 9.07
N ASP A 182 -30.19 0.95 10.24
CA ASP A 182 -31.63 0.67 10.34
C ASP A 182 -32.46 1.73 9.61
N ARG A 183 -32.05 3.00 9.68
CA ARG A 183 -32.79 4.10 9.04
C ARG A 183 -32.45 4.27 7.56
N HIS A 184 -31.19 4.08 7.18
CA HIS A 184 -30.68 4.40 5.85
C HIS A 184 -29.82 3.27 5.27
N PRO A 185 -30.34 2.03 5.17
CA PRO A 185 -29.54 0.84 4.85
C PRO A 185 -28.88 0.92 3.47
N TYR A 186 -29.47 1.65 2.52
CA TYR A 186 -28.94 1.76 1.16
C TYR A 186 -27.89 2.88 1.00
N TYR A 187 -27.67 3.72 2.03
CA TYR A 187 -26.73 4.83 1.95
C TYR A 187 -25.29 4.38 2.23
N ASN A 188 -24.63 3.86 1.19
CA ASN A 188 -23.27 3.31 1.22
C ASN A 188 -22.24 4.13 2.05
N PRO A 189 -22.24 5.48 2.04
CA PRO A 189 -21.31 6.25 2.85
C PRO A 189 -21.33 5.95 4.35
N ILE A 190 -22.44 5.48 4.93
CA ILE A 190 -22.50 5.03 6.34
C ILE A 190 -21.47 3.92 6.60
N TYR A 191 -21.49 2.89 5.75
CA TYR A 191 -20.58 1.76 5.83
C TYR A 191 -19.13 2.15 5.52
N TYR A 192 -18.92 3.08 4.58
CA TYR A 192 -17.58 3.58 4.28
C TYR A 192 -16.99 4.37 5.46
N GLN A 193 -17.80 5.13 6.20
CA GLN A 193 -17.34 5.81 7.42
C GLN A 193 -16.97 4.83 8.53
N ALA A 194 -17.67 3.69 8.62
CA ALA A 194 -17.23 2.59 9.47
C ALA A 194 -15.82 2.09 9.09
N LEU A 195 -15.57 1.83 7.80
CA LEU A 195 -14.22 1.46 7.33
C LEU A 195 -13.16 2.54 7.60
N TYR A 196 -13.50 3.83 7.48
CA TYR A 196 -12.57 4.90 7.87
C TYR A 196 -12.23 4.87 9.36
N ARG A 197 -13.19 4.56 10.24
CA ARG A 197 -12.98 4.40 11.69
C ARG A 197 -12.16 3.15 12.02
N MET A 198 -12.29 2.11 11.20
CA MET A 198 -11.66 0.79 11.40
C MET A 198 -10.22 0.69 10.89
N GLN A 199 -9.70 1.72 10.21
CA GLN A 199 -8.29 1.70 9.81
C GLN A 199 -7.37 1.56 11.05
N PRO A 200 -6.28 0.78 10.97
CA PRO A 200 -5.41 0.49 12.11
C PRO A 200 -4.91 1.73 12.88
N LYS A 201 -4.72 2.86 12.18
CA LYS A 201 -4.27 4.13 12.77
C LYS A 201 -5.28 4.79 13.71
N TRP A 202 -6.54 4.36 13.72
CA TRP A 202 -7.61 4.89 14.57
C TRP A 202 -8.01 3.93 15.70
N GLY A 203 -7.27 2.84 15.88
CA GLY A 203 -7.54 1.79 16.84
C GLY A 203 -7.59 0.42 16.18
N SER A 204 -7.40 -0.63 16.98
CA SER A 204 -7.38 -2.01 16.48
C SER A 204 -8.81 -2.55 16.39
N PHE A 205 -9.28 -2.78 15.16
CA PHE A 205 -10.43 -3.65 14.88
C PHE A 205 -9.91 -4.98 14.33
N SER A 206 -10.52 -6.09 14.75
CA SER A 206 -10.22 -7.39 14.16
C SER A 206 -10.84 -7.51 12.77
N ASN A 207 -10.35 -8.47 11.97
CA ASN A 207 -10.99 -8.81 10.70
C ASN A 207 -12.45 -9.26 10.90
N GLU A 208 -12.71 -10.00 11.98
CA GLU A 208 -14.05 -10.43 12.37
C GLU A 208 -14.99 -9.23 12.62
N GLU A 209 -14.51 -8.17 13.27
CA GLU A 209 -15.30 -6.95 13.47
C GLU A 209 -15.60 -6.22 12.15
N ILE A 210 -14.68 -6.27 11.18
CA ILE A 210 -14.86 -5.69 9.84
C ILE A 210 -15.86 -6.52 9.04
N GLU A 211 -15.73 -7.85 9.04
CA GLU A 211 -16.66 -8.77 8.39
C GLU A 211 -18.05 -8.69 9.00
N ARG A 212 -18.17 -8.51 10.32
CA ARG A 212 -19.47 -8.28 10.97
C ARG A 212 -20.20 -7.07 10.39
N VAL A 213 -19.50 -5.99 10.04
CA VAL A 213 -20.12 -4.84 9.37
C VAL A 213 -20.46 -5.15 7.92
N ALA A 214 -19.62 -5.90 7.20
CA ALA A 214 -19.93 -6.35 5.85
C ALA A 214 -21.20 -7.22 5.81
N GLN A 215 -21.36 -8.11 6.78
CA GLN A 215 -22.56 -8.94 6.95
C GLN A 215 -23.79 -8.10 7.30
N LYS A 216 -23.68 -7.12 8.21
CA LYS A 216 -24.78 -6.16 8.45
C LYS A 216 -25.20 -5.44 7.17
N ALA A 217 -24.22 -5.04 6.34
CA ALA A 217 -24.47 -4.41 5.06
C ALA A 217 -25.21 -5.33 4.08
N LEU A 218 -24.80 -6.60 4.02
CA LEU A 218 -25.47 -7.64 3.23
C LEU A 218 -26.93 -7.82 3.69
N PHE A 219 -27.15 -8.14 4.97
CA PHE A 219 -28.49 -8.41 5.50
C PHE A 219 -29.43 -7.22 5.35
N ALA A 220 -28.98 -6.01 5.68
CA ALA A 220 -29.81 -4.81 5.63
C ALA A 220 -30.23 -4.41 4.21
N THR A 221 -29.47 -4.83 3.18
CA THR A 221 -29.71 -4.40 1.79
C THR A 221 -30.12 -5.51 0.84
N GLN A 222 -30.14 -6.76 1.30
CA GLN A 222 -30.35 -7.95 0.47
C GLN A 222 -31.59 -7.85 -0.43
N LYS A 223 -32.70 -7.31 0.10
CA LYS A 223 -33.99 -7.22 -0.61
C LYS A 223 -33.94 -6.39 -1.90
N LYS A 224 -33.24 -5.25 -1.90
CA LYS A 224 -33.18 -4.31 -3.05
C LYS A 224 -31.86 -4.39 -3.80
N ALA A 225 -30.76 -4.69 -3.11
CA ALA A 225 -29.40 -4.60 -3.64
C ALA A 225 -28.71 -5.97 -3.79
N GLY A 226 -29.35 -7.07 -3.39
CA GLY A 226 -28.72 -8.39 -3.35
C GLY A 226 -27.43 -8.35 -2.53
N ASN A 227 -26.35 -8.84 -3.11
CA ASN A 227 -25.03 -8.85 -2.47
C ASN A 227 -24.18 -7.61 -2.81
N SER A 228 -24.76 -6.62 -3.52
CA SER A 228 -24.01 -5.48 -4.07
C SER A 228 -23.22 -4.72 -3.00
N LEU A 229 -23.82 -4.51 -1.83
CA LEU A 229 -23.18 -3.70 -0.79
C LEU A 229 -22.03 -4.44 -0.11
N TYR A 230 -22.09 -5.77 -0.01
CA TYR A 230 -20.96 -6.59 0.47
C TYR A 230 -19.74 -6.41 -0.44
N ALA A 231 -19.92 -6.50 -1.76
CA ALA A 231 -18.86 -6.29 -2.73
C ALA A 231 -18.30 -4.86 -2.69
N ARG A 232 -19.15 -3.84 -2.58
CA ARG A 232 -18.71 -2.43 -2.46
C ARG A 232 -18.01 -2.14 -1.14
N PHE A 233 -18.43 -2.77 -0.05
CA PHE A 233 -17.78 -2.64 1.25
C PHE A 233 -16.35 -3.17 1.16
N TYR A 234 -16.15 -4.39 0.66
CA TYR A 234 -14.82 -4.97 0.52
C TYR A 234 -13.95 -4.30 -0.55
N TRP A 235 -14.54 -3.72 -1.59
CA TRP A 235 -13.82 -2.81 -2.47
C TRP A 235 -13.24 -1.63 -1.67
N VAL A 236 -14.05 -0.91 -0.88
CA VAL A 236 -13.50 0.20 -0.08
C VAL A 236 -12.52 -0.28 0.99
N ALA A 237 -12.75 -1.45 1.58
CA ALA A 237 -11.84 -2.05 2.56
C ALA A 237 -10.47 -2.38 1.93
N SER A 238 -10.44 -2.84 0.67
CA SER A 238 -9.19 -3.03 -0.06
C SER A 238 -8.45 -1.71 -0.20
N GLN A 239 -9.12 -0.61 -0.52
CA GLN A 239 -8.44 0.68 -0.67
C GLN A 239 -7.91 1.28 0.65
N LEU A 240 -8.60 1.02 1.77
CA LEU A 240 -8.31 1.68 3.04
C LEU A 240 -7.48 0.86 4.03
N ILE A 241 -7.62 -0.47 4.00
CA ILE A 241 -7.10 -1.36 5.05
C ILE A 241 -6.17 -2.40 4.45
N TYR A 242 -6.67 -3.21 3.51
CA TYR A 242 -5.97 -4.42 3.09
C TYR A 242 -5.07 -4.25 1.86
N LYS A 243 -5.32 -3.22 1.06
CA LYS A 243 -4.69 -3.00 -0.25
C LYS A 243 -4.79 -4.27 -1.09
N ASP A 244 -3.63 -4.68 -1.56
CA ASP A 244 -3.29 -5.83 -2.34
C ASP A 244 -3.44 -7.18 -1.62
N ASN A 245 -3.63 -7.15 -0.30
CA ASN A 245 -3.75 -8.34 0.55
C ASN A 245 -5.21 -8.61 0.97
N LEU A 246 -6.19 -8.07 0.25
CA LEU A 246 -7.62 -8.24 0.56
C LEU A 246 -7.98 -9.71 0.81
N PHE A 247 -7.63 -10.61 -0.12
CA PHE A 247 -8.02 -12.02 -0.05
C PHE A 247 -7.11 -12.89 0.83
N THR A 248 -6.00 -12.35 1.32
CA THR A 248 -5.05 -13.10 2.16
C THR A 248 -5.02 -12.63 3.61
N SER A 249 -5.53 -11.42 3.88
CA SER A 249 -5.43 -10.75 5.18
C SER A 249 -6.76 -10.25 5.72
N SER A 250 -7.88 -10.59 5.07
CA SER A 250 -9.24 -10.27 5.54
C SER A 250 -10.13 -11.50 5.53
N ASP A 251 -11.30 -11.39 6.15
CA ASP A 251 -12.29 -12.48 6.22
C ASP A 251 -13.31 -12.39 5.06
N VAL A 252 -12.95 -11.73 3.95
CA VAL A 252 -13.82 -11.60 2.78
C VAL A 252 -14.22 -12.96 2.24
N ASN A 253 -15.52 -13.13 1.97
CA ASN A 253 -16.03 -14.31 1.30
C ASN A 253 -16.16 -14.05 -0.21
N TRP A 254 -15.29 -14.68 -1.01
CA TRP A 254 -15.31 -14.51 -2.47
C TRP A 254 -16.63 -14.92 -3.12
N SER A 255 -17.26 -16.00 -2.68
CA SER A 255 -18.53 -16.46 -3.26
C SER A 255 -19.64 -15.40 -3.10
N ILE A 256 -19.70 -14.72 -1.95
CA ILE A 256 -20.64 -13.61 -1.72
C ILE A 256 -20.21 -12.36 -2.51
N MET A 257 -18.92 -12.01 -2.47
CA MET A 257 -18.39 -10.84 -3.18
C MET A 257 -18.59 -10.97 -4.70
N SER A 258 -18.34 -12.13 -5.29
CA SER A 258 -18.51 -12.41 -6.72
C SER A 258 -19.98 -12.26 -7.16
N LYS A 259 -20.94 -12.74 -6.36
CA LYS A 259 -22.37 -12.47 -6.60
C LYS A 259 -22.70 -10.98 -6.49
N GLY A 260 -22.10 -10.30 -5.52
CA GLY A 260 -22.26 -8.85 -5.35
C GLY A 260 -21.69 -8.04 -6.51
N ILE A 261 -20.60 -8.51 -7.11
CA ILE A 261 -20.05 -7.94 -8.35
C ILE A 261 -21.09 -8.03 -9.48
N ASP A 262 -21.74 -9.17 -9.65
CA ASP A 262 -22.78 -9.34 -10.67
C ASP A 262 -24.00 -8.45 -10.40
N ASP A 263 -24.43 -8.37 -9.14
CA ASP A 263 -25.54 -7.51 -8.73
C ASP A 263 -25.23 -6.02 -9.00
N VAL A 264 -23.99 -5.58 -8.74
CA VAL A 264 -23.58 -4.20 -9.06
C VAL A 264 -23.54 -3.97 -10.57
N LEU A 265 -22.94 -4.88 -11.34
CA LEU A 265 -22.79 -4.71 -12.79
C LEU A 265 -24.11 -4.80 -13.55
N ARG A 266 -25.10 -5.52 -13.01
CA ARG A 266 -26.46 -5.57 -13.57
C ARG A 266 -27.12 -4.18 -13.61
N VAL A 267 -26.86 -3.36 -12.60
CA VAL A 267 -27.46 -2.01 -12.47
C VAL A 267 -26.50 -0.90 -12.93
N TYR A 268 -25.20 -1.08 -12.71
CA TYR A 268 -24.16 -0.07 -12.96
C TYR A 268 -22.96 -0.66 -13.73
N PRO A 269 -23.11 -1.00 -15.02
CA PRO A 269 -22.05 -1.60 -15.84
C PRO A 269 -20.99 -0.59 -16.31
N SER A 270 -20.63 0.40 -15.48
CA SER A 270 -19.66 1.42 -15.86
C SER A 270 -18.26 0.84 -16.05
N ARG A 271 -17.45 1.48 -16.91
CA ARG A 271 -16.03 1.12 -17.11
C ARG A 271 -15.28 1.04 -15.78
N TRP A 272 -15.58 1.96 -14.87
CA TRP A 272 -14.99 1.99 -13.53
C TRP A 272 -15.28 0.71 -12.75
N ASN A 273 -16.54 0.26 -12.69
CA ASN A 273 -16.91 -0.96 -11.98
C ASN A 273 -16.31 -2.20 -12.66
N LEU A 274 -16.39 -2.30 -13.98
CA LEU A 274 -15.83 -3.42 -14.75
C LEU A 274 -14.33 -3.61 -14.49
N ASN A 275 -13.55 -2.52 -14.55
CA ASN A 275 -12.10 -2.59 -14.35
C ASN A 275 -11.73 -3.00 -12.92
N TYR A 276 -12.39 -2.44 -11.90
CA TYR A 276 -12.12 -2.82 -10.51
C TYR A 276 -12.56 -4.25 -10.19
N PHE A 277 -13.69 -4.70 -10.72
CA PHE A 277 -14.16 -6.07 -10.48
C PHE A 277 -13.36 -7.12 -11.25
N ALA A 278 -12.88 -6.81 -12.46
CA ALA A 278 -11.92 -7.65 -13.16
C ALA A 278 -10.60 -7.75 -12.37
N TYR A 279 -10.12 -6.63 -11.83
CA TYR A 279 -8.92 -6.61 -10.97
C TYR A 279 -9.09 -7.49 -9.73
N PHE A 280 -10.23 -7.39 -9.02
CA PHE A 280 -10.48 -8.24 -7.85
C PHE A 280 -10.62 -9.72 -8.23
N SER A 281 -11.29 -10.04 -9.34
CA SER A 281 -11.42 -11.43 -9.80
C SER A 281 -10.06 -12.04 -10.12
N CYS A 282 -9.18 -11.27 -10.76
CA CYS A 282 -7.82 -11.73 -11.06
C CYS A 282 -6.98 -11.89 -9.79
N MET A 283 -7.13 -10.98 -8.82
CA MET A 283 -6.40 -11.02 -7.56
C MET A 283 -6.82 -12.21 -6.67
N GLU A 284 -8.09 -12.63 -6.72
CA GLU A 284 -8.56 -13.85 -6.06
C GLU A 284 -8.12 -15.14 -6.78
N GLY A 285 -7.92 -15.07 -8.10
CA GLY A 285 -7.64 -16.26 -8.91
C GLY A 285 -8.90 -16.92 -9.48
N ASP A 286 -10.04 -16.23 -9.51
CA ASP A 286 -11.26 -16.68 -10.20
C ASP A 286 -11.11 -16.48 -11.72
N LYS A 287 -10.64 -17.52 -12.39
CA LYS A 287 -10.29 -17.48 -13.82
C LYS A 287 -11.49 -17.21 -14.71
N ASP A 288 -12.62 -17.86 -14.43
CA ASP A 288 -13.81 -17.75 -15.27
C ASP A 288 -14.43 -16.36 -15.15
N LYS A 289 -14.55 -15.83 -13.93
CA LYS A 289 -15.03 -14.47 -13.69
C LYS A 289 -14.09 -13.44 -14.30
N THR A 290 -12.78 -13.62 -14.15
CA THR A 290 -11.79 -12.71 -14.73
C THR A 290 -11.89 -12.71 -16.25
N LYS A 291 -11.97 -13.88 -16.88
CA LYS A 291 -12.12 -14.01 -18.34
C LYS A 291 -13.36 -13.28 -18.82
N TYR A 292 -14.49 -13.52 -18.15
CA TYR A 292 -15.74 -12.86 -18.45
C TYR A 292 -15.63 -11.33 -18.35
N LEU A 293 -15.13 -10.79 -17.24
CA LEU A 293 -15.06 -9.34 -17.04
C LEU A 293 -14.03 -8.66 -17.95
N LEU A 294 -12.87 -9.28 -18.20
CA LEU A 294 -11.87 -8.77 -19.14
C LEU A 294 -12.43 -8.72 -20.57
N SER A 295 -13.25 -9.72 -20.97
CA SER A 295 -13.93 -9.70 -22.27
C SER A 295 -14.91 -8.51 -22.43
N LYS A 296 -15.38 -7.91 -21.34
CA LYS A 296 -16.23 -6.71 -21.38
C LYS A 296 -15.43 -5.40 -21.45
N ILE A 297 -14.13 -5.44 -21.15
CA ILE A 297 -13.23 -4.27 -21.18
C ILE A 297 -12.65 -4.06 -22.59
N ASN A 298 -12.64 -5.08 -23.45
CA ASN A 298 -12.23 -5.01 -24.86
C ASN A 298 -10.82 -4.44 -25.08
N ASN A 299 -9.83 -4.90 -24.31
CA ASN A 299 -8.41 -4.48 -24.43
C ASN A 299 -8.15 -2.97 -24.30
N ASN A 300 -9.08 -2.23 -23.71
CA ASN A 300 -8.93 -0.81 -23.42
C ASN A 300 -9.21 -0.56 -21.94
N PRO A 301 -8.32 -0.99 -21.02
CA PRO A 301 -8.51 -0.79 -19.59
C PRO A 301 -8.43 0.70 -19.20
N THR A 302 -9.13 1.07 -18.13
CA THR A 302 -8.95 2.39 -17.51
C THR A 302 -7.64 2.43 -16.73
N LYS A 303 -7.01 3.61 -16.55
CA LYS A 303 -5.75 3.73 -15.76
C LYS A 303 -5.83 3.08 -14.37
N TYR A 304 -6.96 3.27 -13.67
CA TYR A 304 -7.24 2.63 -12.39
C TYR A 304 -8.17 1.43 -12.57
N PRO A 305 -7.99 0.33 -11.80
CA PRO A 305 -7.01 0.15 -10.73
C PRO A 305 -5.60 -0.22 -11.20
N TRP A 306 -5.42 -0.58 -12.47
CA TRP A 306 -4.24 -1.32 -12.95
C TRP A 306 -2.90 -0.62 -12.75
N ILE A 307 -2.85 0.72 -12.69
CA ILE A 307 -1.61 1.46 -12.42
C ILE A 307 -0.93 1.12 -11.08
N SER A 308 -1.64 0.52 -10.12
CA SER A 308 -1.00 0.13 -8.86
C SER A 308 0.04 -0.97 -9.03
N ARG A 309 0.00 -1.72 -10.13
CA ARG A 309 0.90 -2.82 -10.46
C ARG A 309 1.17 -2.85 -11.95
N GLU A 310 2.35 -2.38 -12.36
CA GLU A 310 2.78 -2.38 -13.75
C GLU A 310 2.70 -3.79 -14.36
N GLY A 311 2.18 -3.89 -15.59
CA GLY A 311 1.98 -5.16 -16.31
C GLY A 311 0.87 -6.07 -15.75
N TYR A 312 0.19 -5.72 -14.65
CA TYR A 312 -0.75 -6.64 -14.00
C TYR A 312 -1.99 -6.94 -14.86
N TYR A 313 -2.51 -5.94 -15.59
CA TYR A 313 -3.62 -6.16 -16.53
C TYR A 313 -3.25 -7.20 -17.60
N ASP A 314 -2.07 -7.03 -18.23
CA ASP A 314 -1.60 -7.93 -19.29
C ASP A 314 -1.36 -9.33 -18.75
N ASN A 315 -0.81 -9.46 -17.53
CA ASN A 315 -0.63 -10.74 -16.86
C ASN A 315 -1.97 -11.44 -16.63
N CYS A 316 -3.00 -10.71 -16.17
CA CYS A 316 -4.35 -11.26 -16.02
C CYS A 316 -4.93 -11.69 -17.37
N LEU A 317 -4.75 -10.90 -18.42
CA LEU A 317 -5.26 -11.19 -19.77
C LEU A 317 -4.60 -12.44 -20.37
N LYS A 318 -3.29 -12.59 -20.22
CA LYS A 318 -2.56 -13.80 -20.63
C LYS A 318 -3.07 -15.03 -19.88
N TRP A 319 -3.13 -14.93 -18.55
CA TRP A 319 -3.55 -16.01 -17.66
C TRP A 319 -4.95 -16.56 -17.99
N VAL A 320 -5.94 -15.69 -18.25
CA VAL A 320 -7.31 -16.15 -18.53
C VAL A 320 -7.50 -16.75 -19.92
N ASN A 321 -6.71 -16.31 -20.90
CA ASN A 321 -6.87 -16.78 -22.26
C ASN A 321 -6.16 -18.11 -22.51
N ASN A 322 -5.47 -18.66 -21.51
CA ASN A 322 -4.48 -19.72 -21.74
C ASN A 322 -3.58 -19.36 -22.92
N LEU A 323 -3.37 -18.05 -23.14
CA LEU A 323 -2.26 -17.61 -23.95
C LEU A 323 -1.10 -18.03 -23.09
N GLU A 324 -0.59 -19.21 -23.42
CA GLU A 324 0.64 -19.71 -22.87
C GLU A 324 1.56 -18.49 -22.87
N ASP A 325 1.98 -18.03 -21.69
CA ASP A 325 3.38 -17.67 -21.62
C ASP A 325 4.04 -18.91 -22.19
N ASN A 326 4.50 -18.83 -23.45
CA ASN A 326 5.29 -19.87 -24.10
C ASN A 326 6.04 -20.56 -22.97
N ASN A 327 5.81 -21.85 -22.73
CA ASN A 327 6.25 -22.54 -21.51
C ASN A 327 7.79 -22.59 -21.46
N ASP A 328 8.40 -21.42 -21.34
CA ASP A 328 9.80 -21.08 -21.44
C ASP A 328 10.44 -21.38 -20.07
N THR A 329 9.60 -21.50 -19.04
CA THR A 329 9.92 -22.11 -17.75
C THR A 329 10.32 -23.58 -17.88
N LYS A 330 9.93 -24.31 -18.95
CA LYS A 330 10.44 -25.67 -19.21
C LYS A 330 11.96 -25.71 -19.40
N TYR A 331 12.57 -24.58 -19.74
CA TYR A 331 14.02 -24.43 -19.89
C TYR A 331 14.72 -24.05 -18.59
N VAL A 332 13.97 -23.80 -17.51
CA VAL A 332 14.50 -23.50 -16.17
C VAL A 332 14.22 -24.68 -15.25
N LYS A 333 15.28 -25.29 -14.71
CA LYS A 333 15.14 -26.38 -13.74
C LYS A 333 15.11 -25.81 -12.31
N GLU A 334 14.03 -26.02 -11.59
CA GLU A 334 14.00 -25.73 -10.15
C GLU A 334 14.73 -26.85 -9.39
N ILE A 335 15.62 -26.48 -8.47
CA ILE A 335 16.34 -27.43 -7.62
C ILE A 335 16.30 -26.99 -6.16
N SER A 336 16.49 -27.96 -5.27
CA SER A 336 16.70 -27.72 -3.85
C SER A 336 18.11 -27.20 -3.55
N VAL A 337 18.29 -26.60 -2.37
CA VAL A 337 19.61 -26.24 -1.83
C VAL A 337 20.53 -27.46 -1.71
N ASP A 338 20.00 -28.64 -1.40
CA ASP A 338 20.81 -29.85 -1.28
C ASP A 338 21.36 -30.30 -2.65
N GLU A 339 20.62 -30.03 -3.72
CA GLU A 339 21.05 -30.28 -5.10
C GLU A 339 22.03 -29.23 -5.64
N LEU A 340 22.10 -28.03 -5.04
CA LEU A 340 23.03 -26.97 -5.46
C LEU A 340 24.49 -27.45 -5.40
N GLU A 341 24.85 -28.19 -4.35
CA GLU A 341 26.21 -28.72 -4.20
C GLU A 341 26.58 -29.69 -5.31
N LYS A 342 25.62 -30.49 -5.76
CA LYS A 342 25.81 -31.38 -6.90
C LYS A 342 26.07 -30.59 -8.17
N TYR A 343 25.40 -29.46 -8.38
CA TYR A 343 25.68 -28.58 -9.51
C TYR A 343 27.07 -27.93 -9.41
N ILE A 344 27.47 -27.46 -8.23
CA ILE A 344 28.76 -26.80 -8.02
C ILE A 344 29.93 -27.76 -8.17
N SER A 345 29.79 -28.99 -7.68
CA SER A 345 30.87 -29.98 -7.68
C SER A 345 30.95 -30.83 -8.96
N ASN A 346 29.96 -30.74 -9.86
CA ASN A 346 29.93 -31.52 -11.09
C ASN A 346 31.03 -31.08 -12.08
N ARG A 347 32.07 -31.91 -12.19
CA ARG A 347 33.20 -31.70 -13.12
C ARG A 347 32.90 -32.13 -14.56
N THR A 348 31.83 -32.88 -14.79
CA THR A 348 31.45 -33.42 -16.10
C THR A 348 30.29 -32.63 -16.74
N MET A 349 30.10 -31.37 -16.36
CA MET A 349 29.10 -30.50 -16.98
C MET A 349 29.50 -30.12 -18.40
N ASP A 350 28.67 -30.51 -19.38
CA ASP A 350 28.88 -30.15 -20.78
C ASP A 350 28.63 -28.66 -21.05
N LYS A 351 27.69 -28.05 -20.31
CA LYS A 351 27.34 -26.62 -20.40
C LYS A 351 27.52 -25.92 -19.05
N PRO A 352 27.90 -24.63 -19.02
CA PRO A 352 27.82 -23.85 -17.80
C PRO A 352 26.38 -23.79 -17.29
N ALA A 353 26.20 -23.66 -15.98
CA ALA A 353 24.92 -23.49 -15.32
C ALA A 353 24.78 -22.08 -14.76
N TYR A 354 23.72 -21.37 -15.18
CA TYR A 354 23.27 -20.13 -14.55
C TYR A 354 22.28 -20.48 -13.44
N ILE A 355 22.63 -20.14 -12.20
CA ILE A 355 21.84 -20.44 -11.01
C ILE A 355 21.26 -19.15 -10.48
N HIS A 356 19.94 -19.05 -10.44
CA HIS A 356 19.17 -17.92 -9.92
C HIS A 356 18.60 -18.22 -8.52
N PHE A 357 18.76 -17.30 -7.57
CA PHE A 357 18.22 -17.44 -6.22
C PHE A 357 16.97 -16.57 -6.07
N SER A 358 15.79 -17.20 -6.05
CA SER A 358 14.50 -16.48 -5.94
C SER A 358 14.08 -16.29 -4.49
N THR A 359 13.56 -15.10 -4.17
CA THR A 359 13.13 -14.67 -2.84
C THR A 359 11.60 -14.54 -2.70
N TYR A 360 10.80 -15.21 -3.54
CA TYR A 360 9.33 -15.14 -3.48
C TYR A 360 8.65 -16.38 -2.86
N LYS A 361 7.44 -16.16 -2.31
CA LYS A 361 6.61 -17.19 -1.67
C LYS A 361 6.02 -18.15 -2.72
N LYS A 362 6.06 -19.46 -2.46
CA LYS A 362 5.47 -20.51 -3.30
C LYS A 362 4.00 -20.18 -3.59
N GLY A 363 3.66 -19.91 -4.85
CA GLY A 363 2.34 -19.41 -5.29
C GLY A 363 2.41 -18.15 -6.17
N CYS A 364 3.52 -17.40 -6.13
CA CYS A 364 3.81 -16.33 -7.08
C CYS A 364 4.73 -16.84 -8.19
N VAL A 365 4.27 -17.85 -8.94
CA VAL A 365 5.06 -18.60 -9.95
C VAL A 365 5.48 -17.70 -11.13
N ASN A 366 4.92 -16.50 -11.25
CA ASN A 366 5.00 -15.66 -12.45
C ASN A 366 6.00 -14.48 -12.39
N CYS A 367 6.74 -14.25 -11.30
CA CYS A 367 7.62 -13.06 -11.22
C CYS A 367 9.06 -13.31 -11.70
N ASP A 368 9.75 -14.35 -11.22
CA ASP A 368 11.16 -14.58 -11.58
C ASP A 368 11.35 -15.69 -12.61
N ILE A 369 10.61 -16.81 -12.47
CA ILE A 369 10.81 -17.99 -13.31
C ILE A 369 10.27 -17.76 -14.72
N GLN A 370 9.16 -17.05 -14.87
CA GLN A 370 8.66 -16.63 -16.18
C GLN A 370 9.62 -15.64 -16.87
N MET A 371 10.18 -14.70 -16.11
CA MET A 371 11.14 -13.72 -16.61
C MET A 371 12.47 -14.36 -17.02
N LEU A 372 12.96 -15.33 -16.24
CA LEU A 372 14.11 -16.16 -16.58
C LEU A 372 13.83 -17.11 -17.74
N GLY A 373 12.58 -17.57 -17.87
CA GLY A 373 12.12 -18.46 -18.92
C GLY A 373 12.45 -17.94 -20.32
N ALA A 374 12.12 -16.68 -20.62
CA ALA A 374 12.36 -16.09 -21.94
C ALA A 374 13.85 -16.15 -22.35
N ILE A 375 14.76 -15.86 -21.42
CA ILE A 375 16.22 -15.97 -21.64
C ILE A 375 16.61 -17.45 -21.76
N ALA A 376 16.09 -18.30 -20.89
CA ALA A 376 16.37 -19.73 -20.91
C ALA A 376 15.95 -20.36 -22.26
N LYS A 377 14.83 -19.95 -22.83
CA LYS A 377 14.39 -20.37 -24.17
C LYS A 377 15.43 -20.07 -25.24
N GLU A 378 16.01 -18.87 -25.25
CA GLU A 378 17.00 -18.47 -26.24
C GLU A 378 18.34 -19.21 -26.05
N TYR A 379 18.77 -19.39 -24.79
CA TYR A 379 20.13 -19.85 -24.48
C TYR A 379 20.24 -21.27 -23.91
N HIS A 380 19.17 -22.04 -23.73
CA HIS A 380 19.22 -23.41 -23.16
C HIS A 380 20.12 -24.37 -23.93
N LYS A 381 20.37 -24.10 -25.22
CA LYS A 381 21.32 -24.87 -26.03
C LYS A 381 22.78 -24.63 -25.59
N LYS A 382 23.11 -23.47 -25.02
CA LYS A 382 24.46 -23.08 -24.59
C LYS A 382 24.65 -23.09 -23.05
N VAL A 383 23.61 -22.82 -22.27
CA VAL A 383 23.66 -22.68 -20.80
C VAL A 383 22.52 -23.46 -20.14
N ASN A 384 22.78 -24.12 -19.02
CA ASN A 384 21.74 -24.70 -18.18
C ASN A 384 21.17 -23.64 -17.24
N PHE A 385 19.85 -23.42 -17.25
CA PHE A 385 19.21 -22.46 -16.33
C PHE A 385 18.61 -23.20 -15.14
N VAL A 386 18.96 -22.73 -13.94
CA VAL A 386 18.59 -23.35 -12.68
C VAL A 386 18.04 -22.28 -11.74
N SER A 387 16.96 -22.59 -11.02
CA SER A 387 16.39 -21.70 -10.00
C SER A 387 16.31 -22.38 -8.64
N ILE A 388 16.57 -21.62 -7.58
CA ILE A 388 16.47 -22.05 -6.19
C ILE A 388 15.59 -21.06 -5.44
N ASN A 389 14.45 -21.53 -4.94
CA ASN A 389 13.60 -20.70 -4.08
C ASN A 389 14.13 -20.70 -2.64
N ILE A 390 14.84 -19.63 -2.27
CA ILE A 390 15.45 -19.55 -0.94
C ILE A 390 14.44 -19.17 0.15
N MET A 391 13.22 -18.73 -0.17
CA MET A 391 12.23 -18.34 0.86
C MET A 391 11.73 -19.48 1.71
N ASN A 392 11.65 -20.68 1.14
CA ASN A 392 11.14 -21.88 1.81
C ASN A 392 12.08 -22.40 2.90
N TYR A 393 13.29 -21.83 3.02
CA TYR A 393 14.30 -22.28 3.97
C TYR A 393 14.32 -21.47 5.26
N SER A 394 14.72 -22.14 6.35
CA SER A 394 14.91 -21.52 7.65
C SER A 394 15.98 -20.42 7.59
N ILE A 395 15.92 -19.47 8.53
CA ILE A 395 16.93 -18.40 8.67
C ILE A 395 18.34 -18.99 8.82
N GLY A 396 18.49 -20.14 9.49
CA GLY A 396 19.78 -20.82 9.65
C GLY A 396 20.36 -21.30 8.31
N MET A 397 19.56 -21.99 7.49
CA MET A 397 20.00 -22.45 6.16
C MET A 397 20.28 -21.29 5.20
N LYS A 398 19.50 -20.21 5.27
CA LYS A 398 19.79 -18.98 4.52
C LYS A 398 21.18 -18.46 4.87
N ILE A 399 21.49 -18.30 6.17
CA ILE A 399 22.80 -17.82 6.64
C ILE A 399 23.95 -18.72 6.15
N GLU A 400 23.75 -20.04 6.12
CA GLU A 400 24.76 -20.98 5.62
C GLU A 400 25.03 -20.80 4.13
N LEU A 401 23.99 -20.66 3.30
CA LEU A 401 24.10 -20.30 1.88
C LEU A 401 24.85 -18.98 1.71
N TYR A 402 24.52 -17.95 2.51
CA TYR A 402 25.21 -16.66 2.50
C TYR A 402 26.69 -16.79 2.78
N ARG A 403 27.07 -17.56 3.79
CA ARG A 403 28.48 -17.75 4.15
C ARG A 403 29.27 -18.50 3.09
N LYS A 404 28.65 -19.51 2.49
CA LYS A 404 29.35 -20.47 1.63
C LYS A 404 29.49 -19.96 0.20
N TYR A 405 28.48 -19.29 -0.32
CA TYR A 405 28.43 -18.95 -1.74
C TYR A 405 28.41 -17.46 -2.04
N PHE A 406 28.11 -16.58 -1.07
CA PHE A 406 27.80 -15.17 -1.33
C PHE A 406 28.87 -14.22 -0.74
N MET A 407 29.30 -13.22 -1.51
CA MET A 407 30.48 -12.39 -1.21
C MET A 407 30.15 -11.01 -0.58
N ARG A 408 29.18 -10.93 0.36
CA ARG A 408 28.82 -9.75 1.20
C ARG A 408 27.57 -8.92 0.82
N ARG A 409 26.76 -9.29 -0.18
CA ARG A 409 25.36 -8.81 -0.39
C ARG A 409 24.48 -9.94 -0.95
N GLU A 410 23.15 -9.77 -0.94
CA GLU A 410 22.18 -10.67 -1.59
C GLU A 410 22.58 -10.88 -3.06
N PRO A 411 22.92 -12.11 -3.47
CA PRO A 411 23.13 -12.38 -4.87
C PRO A 411 21.85 -12.88 -5.50
N TYR A 412 21.58 -12.35 -6.67
CA TYR A 412 20.47 -12.76 -7.50
C TYR A 412 20.87 -13.91 -8.43
N SER A 413 22.18 -14.12 -8.71
CA SER A 413 22.63 -15.26 -9.54
C SER A 413 24.13 -15.61 -9.44
N MET A 414 24.49 -16.81 -9.89
CA MET A 414 25.88 -17.26 -10.12
C MET A 414 26.00 -18.09 -11.41
N ILE A 415 27.22 -18.16 -11.95
CA ILE A 415 27.56 -19.05 -13.08
C ILE A 415 28.56 -20.10 -12.60
N VAL A 416 28.28 -21.36 -12.90
CA VAL A 416 29.07 -22.53 -12.50
C VAL A 416 29.44 -23.34 -13.73
N HIS A 417 30.67 -23.85 -13.80
CA HIS A 417 31.05 -24.82 -14.82
C HIS A 417 32.19 -25.71 -14.33
N LYS A 418 32.12 -27.01 -14.66
CA LYS A 418 33.16 -28.02 -14.41
C LYS A 418 33.77 -27.94 -12.99
N GLY A 419 32.91 -27.94 -11.97
CA GLY A 419 33.36 -27.97 -10.58
C GLY A 419 33.78 -26.60 -10.00
N LYS A 420 33.57 -25.50 -10.72
CA LYS A 420 34.03 -24.16 -10.32
C LYS A 420 32.92 -23.11 -10.47
N ILE A 421 32.86 -22.20 -9.50
CA ILE A 421 32.06 -20.97 -9.63
C ILE A 421 32.88 -19.99 -10.46
N ILE A 422 32.42 -19.71 -11.68
CA ILE A 422 33.07 -18.79 -12.60
C ILE A 422 32.76 -17.34 -12.20
N GLU A 423 31.49 -17.04 -11.93
CA GLU A 423 31.04 -15.68 -11.67
C GLU A 423 29.95 -15.65 -10.58
N ARG A 424 29.93 -14.58 -9.79
CA ARG A 424 28.86 -14.25 -8.84
C ARG A 424 28.34 -12.87 -9.17
N ARG A 425 27.02 -12.71 -9.32
CA ARG A 425 26.39 -11.41 -9.64
C ARG A 425 25.44 -10.95 -8.54
N ASN A 426 25.61 -9.70 -8.14
CA ASN A 426 24.81 -9.03 -7.11
C ASN A 426 23.67 -8.16 -7.68
N ASN A 427 23.52 -8.06 -9.01
CA ASN A 427 22.46 -7.27 -9.66
C ASN A 427 21.58 -8.15 -10.55
N ASN A 428 20.27 -7.89 -10.54
CA ASN A 428 19.33 -8.35 -11.54
C ASN A 428 19.72 -7.75 -12.90
N LEU A 429 19.94 -8.59 -13.92
CA LEU A 429 20.02 -8.19 -15.32
C LEU A 429 18.75 -7.45 -15.82
N PHE A 430 17.71 -7.38 -15.00
CA PHE A 430 16.36 -6.96 -15.37
C PHE A 430 15.95 -5.57 -14.90
N PHE A 431 16.81 -4.82 -14.20
CA PHE A 431 16.43 -3.50 -13.64
C PHE A 431 17.10 -2.28 -14.31
N MET A 432 17.77 -2.44 -15.45
CA MET A 432 18.15 -1.29 -16.27
C MET A 432 17.44 -1.36 -17.61
N GLY A 433 16.46 -0.49 -17.81
CA GLY A 433 15.83 -0.19 -19.10
C GLY A 433 16.78 0.48 -20.10
N GLU A 434 18.07 0.15 -20.08
CA GLU A 434 19.00 0.45 -21.15
C GLU A 434 19.01 -0.76 -22.09
N SER A 435 18.32 -0.57 -23.21
CA SER A 435 18.32 -1.37 -24.43
C SER A 435 19.37 -2.49 -24.52
N ILE A 436 18.91 -3.75 -24.49
CA ILE A 436 19.66 -4.90 -25.03
C ILE A 436 19.97 -4.73 -26.53
N SER A 437 19.37 -3.76 -27.22
CA SER A 437 19.81 -3.40 -28.59
C SER A 437 21.24 -2.82 -28.65
N HIS A 438 21.87 -2.51 -27.52
CA HIS A 438 23.29 -2.10 -27.45
C HIS A 438 24.24 -3.17 -26.91
N TYR A 439 23.73 -4.34 -26.53
CA TYR A 439 24.55 -5.47 -26.05
C TYR A 439 24.39 -6.65 -27.01
N ARG A 440 25.07 -6.52 -28.16
CA ARG A 440 25.21 -7.59 -29.16
C ARG A 440 25.90 -8.83 -28.56
N GLU A 441 25.64 -9.97 -29.21
CA GLU A 441 26.18 -11.33 -28.99
C GLU A 441 27.67 -11.41 -28.61
N GLU A 442 28.46 -10.41 -29.01
CA GLU A 442 29.90 -10.31 -28.77
C GLU A 442 30.34 -10.42 -27.30
N ARG A 443 29.54 -10.08 -26.28
CA ARG A 443 30.05 -10.09 -24.88
C ARG A 443 29.83 -11.38 -24.10
N VAL A 444 28.79 -12.16 -24.40
CA VAL A 444 28.67 -13.51 -23.83
C VAL A 444 29.66 -14.44 -24.54
N GLU A 445 29.83 -14.26 -25.85
CA GLU A 445 30.86 -14.97 -26.62
C GLU A 445 32.26 -14.48 -26.24
N ALA A 446 32.55 -13.18 -26.10
CA ALA A 446 33.89 -12.72 -25.66
C ALA A 446 34.25 -13.12 -24.22
N VAL A 447 33.30 -13.24 -23.30
CA VAL A 447 33.60 -13.74 -21.93
C VAL A 447 33.87 -15.26 -21.93
N LEU A 448 33.27 -16.00 -22.87
CA LEU A 448 33.53 -17.42 -23.06
C LEU A 448 34.81 -17.65 -23.90
N GLU A 449 35.06 -16.85 -24.93
CA GLU A 449 36.24 -16.90 -25.81
C GLU A 449 37.50 -16.37 -25.12
N SER A 450 37.45 -15.25 -24.39
CA SER A 450 38.62 -14.73 -23.64
C SER A 450 39.06 -15.64 -22.50
N TYR A 451 38.25 -16.62 -22.12
CA TYR A 451 38.59 -17.62 -21.10
C TYR A 451 39.07 -18.93 -21.73
N LEU A 452 38.80 -19.15 -23.02
CA LEU A 452 39.18 -20.36 -23.76
C LEU A 452 40.45 -20.16 -24.62
N SER A 453 40.86 -18.93 -24.93
CA SER A 453 42.08 -18.63 -25.70
C SER A 453 43.11 -17.77 -24.93
N GLU A 454 44.07 -18.45 -24.30
CA GLU A 454 45.41 -17.98 -23.88
C GLU A 454 45.63 -16.93 -22.76
N PRO A 455 46.82 -16.97 -22.09
CA PRO A 455 47.05 -16.42 -20.76
C PRO A 455 47.86 -15.12 -20.80
N LYS A 456 47.22 -13.97 -20.95
CA LYS A 456 47.84 -12.65 -20.65
C LYS A 456 46.74 -11.59 -20.57
N ASN A 457 46.17 -11.40 -19.38
CA ASN A 457 45.35 -10.21 -19.08
C ASN A 457 45.39 -9.84 -17.59
N ALA A 458 46.60 -9.77 -17.04
CA ALA A 458 46.84 -9.22 -15.71
C ALA A 458 46.63 -7.68 -15.66
N ASP A 459 46.73 -6.99 -16.80
CA ASP A 459 46.66 -5.52 -16.83
C ASP A 459 45.23 -4.95 -16.84
N TYR A 460 44.27 -5.64 -17.48
CA TYR A 460 42.88 -5.18 -17.48
C TYR A 460 42.24 -5.30 -16.07
N PHE A 461 42.64 -6.32 -15.30
CA PHE A 461 42.19 -6.51 -13.92
C PHE A 461 42.80 -5.45 -12.97
N ASN A 462 44.03 -5.00 -13.22
CA ASN A 462 44.68 -3.99 -12.38
C ASN A 462 44.15 -2.57 -12.62
N GLN A 463 43.74 -2.24 -13.86
CA GLN A 463 43.09 -0.96 -14.16
C GLN A 463 41.66 -0.91 -13.56
N TYR A 464 40.91 -2.01 -13.65
CA TYR A 464 39.58 -2.13 -13.04
C TYR A 464 39.62 -2.21 -11.50
N LYS A 465 40.66 -2.83 -10.93
CA LYS A 465 40.90 -2.86 -9.47
C LYS A 465 41.19 -1.48 -8.90
N ARG A 466 41.89 -0.59 -9.62
CA ARG A 466 42.08 0.82 -9.19
C ARG A 466 40.77 1.62 -9.24
N MET A 467 39.95 1.43 -10.28
CA MET A 467 38.61 2.03 -10.36
C MET A 467 37.63 1.49 -9.30
N ILE A 468 37.73 0.21 -8.94
CA ILE A 468 36.93 -0.39 -7.86
C ILE A 468 37.44 0.05 -6.49
N ILE A 469 38.74 0.26 -6.28
CA ILE A 469 39.26 0.77 -5.01
C ILE A 469 38.79 2.22 -4.76
N ASP A 470 38.70 3.04 -5.80
CA ASP A 470 38.17 4.42 -5.72
C ASP A 470 36.63 4.50 -5.61
N LYS A 471 35.90 3.42 -5.91
CA LYS A 471 34.44 3.31 -5.66
C LYS A 471 34.08 2.47 -4.43
N ALA A 472 34.96 1.60 -3.97
CA ALA A 472 34.81 0.80 -2.74
C ALA A 472 35.08 1.64 -1.48
N SER A 473 35.80 2.75 -1.62
CA SER A 473 35.84 3.83 -0.62
C SER A 473 34.45 4.45 -0.35
N TYR A 474 33.46 4.26 -1.24
CA TYR A 474 32.10 4.74 -1.06
C TYR A 474 31.14 3.74 -0.37
N LEU A 475 31.57 2.49 -0.13
CA LEU A 475 30.72 1.44 0.44
C LEU A 475 31.27 0.81 1.74
N ASN A 476 32.38 1.33 2.24
CA ASN A 476 32.96 1.01 3.56
C ASN A 476 32.95 2.20 4.53
N SER A 477 32.22 3.28 4.23
CA SER A 477 32.20 4.42 5.15
C SER A 477 31.44 4.04 6.42
N GLU A 478 32.09 4.29 7.56
CA GLU A 478 31.51 4.31 8.91
C GLU A 478 30.12 4.99 8.91
N GLU A 479 29.93 5.98 8.04
CA GLU A 479 28.71 6.70 7.73
C GLU A 479 27.50 5.81 7.36
N ASN A 480 27.64 4.80 6.50
CA ASN A 480 26.51 4.00 6.02
C ASN A 480 26.03 3.00 7.08
N ILE A 481 26.96 2.46 7.86
CA ILE A 481 26.62 1.60 9.00
C ILE A 481 26.09 2.46 10.14
N ARG A 482 26.58 3.71 10.31
CA ARG A 482 26.00 4.72 11.19
C ARG A 482 24.56 5.05 10.79
N ILE A 483 24.26 5.23 9.50
CA ILE A 483 22.90 5.48 9.00
C ILE A 483 22.01 4.27 9.25
N ASN A 484 22.42 3.06 8.88
CA ASN A 484 21.63 1.85 9.09
C ASN A 484 21.43 1.51 10.57
N MET A 485 22.44 1.74 11.41
CA MET A 485 22.34 1.56 12.85
C MET A 485 21.50 2.66 13.49
N SER A 486 21.56 3.90 13.00
CA SER A 486 20.68 5.00 13.39
C SER A 486 19.23 4.68 13.03
N GLU A 487 18.95 4.19 11.82
CA GLU A 487 17.62 3.74 11.40
C GLU A 487 17.12 2.54 12.22
N TYR A 488 17.95 1.53 12.45
CA TYR A 488 17.61 0.39 13.30
C TYR A 488 17.30 0.81 14.74
N LEU A 489 18.07 1.75 15.30
CA LEU A 489 17.83 2.29 16.64
C LEU A 489 16.63 3.24 16.69
N LYS A 490 16.32 3.98 15.61
CA LYS A 490 15.10 4.80 15.45
C LYS A 490 13.83 3.95 15.41
N VAL A 491 13.90 2.70 14.94
CA VAL A 491 12.77 1.75 14.94
C VAL A 491 12.55 1.12 16.33
N ASN A 492 13.60 1.08 17.16
CA ASN A 492 13.54 0.57 18.54
C ASN A 492 13.22 1.69 19.56
N GLN A 493 12.16 2.47 19.33
CA GLN A 493 11.69 3.50 20.27
C GLN A 493 11.08 2.86 21.53
N GLY A 494 11.50 3.32 22.72
CA GLY A 494 10.97 2.83 24.02
C GLY A 494 12.02 2.44 25.07
N TYR A 495 13.30 2.46 24.73
CA TYR A 495 14.40 2.21 25.69
C TYR A 495 14.86 3.50 26.36
N LYS A 496 15.16 3.44 27.66
CA LYS A 496 15.77 4.58 28.39
C LYS A 496 17.21 4.84 27.94
N ALA A 497 17.98 3.81 27.58
CA ALA A 497 19.31 3.99 27.00
C ALA A 497 19.70 2.81 26.09
N THR A 498 20.51 3.10 25.05
CA THR A 498 21.10 2.08 24.18
C THR A 498 22.57 2.35 23.91
N ALA A 499 23.39 1.30 24.02
CA ALA A 499 24.81 1.29 23.70
C ALA A 499 25.12 0.21 22.66
N ALA A 500 26.15 0.44 21.84
CA ALA A 500 26.60 -0.52 20.83
C ALA A 500 28.12 -0.53 20.70
N ALA A 501 28.64 -1.66 20.22
CA ALA A 501 30.01 -1.82 19.75
C ALA A 501 29.96 -2.49 18.37
N VAL A 502 30.79 -2.01 17.45
CA VAL A 502 30.89 -2.52 16.08
C VAL A 502 32.33 -2.94 15.83
N SER A 503 32.55 -4.08 15.19
CA SER A 503 33.90 -4.54 14.85
C SER A 503 34.60 -3.57 13.89
N SER A 504 35.93 -3.49 13.94
CA SER A 504 36.78 -2.73 13.01
C SER A 504 36.65 -3.19 11.56
N HIS A 505 36.23 -4.44 11.36
CA HIS A 505 35.88 -5.00 10.05
C HIS A 505 34.38 -4.83 9.72
N TYR A 506 33.62 -4.20 10.61
CA TYR A 506 32.21 -3.84 10.49
C TYR A 506 31.25 -4.99 10.15
N ASP A 507 31.67 -6.22 10.44
CA ASP A 507 30.97 -7.47 10.14
C ASP A 507 30.18 -8.02 11.33
N ARG A 508 30.42 -7.46 12.53
CA ARG A 508 29.85 -7.92 13.80
C ARG A 508 29.48 -6.73 14.67
N TRP A 509 28.39 -6.87 15.41
CA TRP A 509 27.95 -5.87 16.39
C TRP A 509 27.50 -6.49 17.70
N ALA A 510 27.53 -5.69 18.76
CA ALA A 510 26.95 -6.00 20.04
C ALA A 510 26.13 -4.81 20.53
N PHE A 511 24.98 -5.11 21.11
CA PHE A 511 24.09 -4.09 21.66
C PHE A 511 23.83 -4.33 23.13
N GLY A 512 23.56 -3.25 23.85
CA GLY A 512 23.02 -3.29 25.19
C GLY A 512 21.95 -2.24 25.36
N ARG A 513 20.84 -2.64 25.99
CA ARG A 513 19.65 -1.80 26.14
C ARG A 513 19.22 -1.80 27.60
N SER A 514 18.56 -0.72 28.02
CA SER A 514 17.90 -0.60 29.32
C SER A 514 16.51 0.03 29.15
N MET A 515 15.50 -0.57 29.80
CA MET A 515 14.10 -0.08 29.76
C MET A 515 13.57 0.35 31.13
N ARG A 516 14.00 -0.31 32.21
CA ARG A 516 13.27 -0.32 33.49
C ARG A 516 14.00 0.33 34.67
N LYS A 517 15.13 0.99 34.45
CA LYS A 517 15.87 1.63 35.56
C LYS A 517 15.15 2.87 36.07
N ARG A 518 15.32 3.15 37.37
CA ARG A 518 14.65 4.27 38.03
C ARG A 518 15.24 5.58 37.53
N THR A 519 16.57 5.65 37.45
CA THR A 519 17.26 6.85 36.94
C THR A 519 17.83 6.64 35.53
N GLN A 520 18.03 7.75 34.82
CA GLN A 520 18.64 7.75 33.48
C GLN A 520 20.12 7.31 33.54
N ALA A 521 20.83 7.67 34.61
CA ALA A 521 22.21 7.25 34.84
C ALA A 521 22.34 5.72 35.00
N GLU A 522 21.42 5.10 35.76
CA GLU A 522 21.35 3.65 35.91
C GLU A 522 21.04 2.96 34.57
N ALA A 523 20.14 3.54 33.75
CA ALA A 523 19.79 3.00 32.45
C ALA A 523 21.00 2.99 31.49
N ILE A 524 21.77 4.08 31.46
CA ILE A 524 23.00 4.19 30.67
C ILE A 524 24.03 3.15 31.12
N LYS A 525 24.23 3.02 32.44
CA LYS A 525 25.14 2.03 33.02
C LYS A 525 24.74 0.60 32.64
N GLU A 526 23.45 0.26 32.72
CA GLU A 526 22.94 -1.05 32.34
C GLU A 526 23.09 -1.31 30.83
N ALA A 527 22.78 -0.33 29.98
CA ALA A 527 22.95 -0.45 28.54
C ALA A 527 24.42 -0.71 28.16
N LEU A 528 25.36 0.04 28.75
CA LEU A 528 26.80 -0.16 28.53
C LEU A 528 27.26 -1.55 29.03
N ASN A 529 26.78 -2.01 30.19
CA ASN A 529 27.14 -3.33 30.72
C ASN A 529 26.59 -4.48 29.86
N ASN A 530 25.34 -4.38 29.41
CA ASN A 530 24.73 -5.35 28.51
C ASN A 530 25.48 -5.41 27.18
N CYS A 531 25.89 -4.25 26.64
CA CYS A 531 26.73 -4.19 25.45
C CYS A 531 28.08 -4.87 25.70
N LYS A 532 28.75 -4.58 26.84
CA LYS A 532 30.02 -5.23 27.20
C LYS A 532 29.90 -6.74 27.36
N LYS A 533 28.77 -7.25 27.87
CA LYS A 533 28.50 -8.69 27.95
C LYS A 533 28.35 -9.29 26.55
N ASN A 534 27.58 -8.63 25.69
CA ASN A 534 27.32 -9.09 24.33
C ASN A 534 28.56 -8.99 23.43
N ARG A 535 29.41 -7.96 23.58
CA ARG A 535 30.64 -7.83 22.78
C ARG A 535 31.61 -8.97 23.05
N LYS A 536 31.69 -9.47 24.30
CA LYS A 536 32.46 -10.67 24.64
C LYS A 536 31.91 -11.90 23.93
N LYS A 537 30.58 -12.09 23.91
CA LYS A 537 29.92 -13.20 23.19
C LYS A 537 30.24 -13.19 21.69
N PHE A 538 30.32 -12.00 21.08
CA PHE A 538 30.56 -11.84 19.64
C PHE A 538 32.04 -11.61 19.27
N LYS A 539 32.96 -11.69 20.23
CA LYS A 539 34.41 -11.46 20.06
C LYS A 539 34.73 -10.11 19.39
N ILE A 540 34.08 -9.04 19.85
CA ILE A 540 34.27 -7.66 19.36
C ILE A 540 35.21 -6.93 20.32
N GLU A 541 36.31 -6.39 19.81
CA GLU A 541 37.38 -5.77 20.61
C GLU A 541 37.06 -4.30 20.96
N GLU A 542 36.28 -3.66 20.11
CA GLU A 542 35.89 -2.26 20.17
C GLU A 542 35.05 -1.97 21.41
N LYS A 543 35.21 -0.75 21.94
CA LYS A 543 34.53 -0.31 23.16
C LYS A 543 33.06 -0.02 22.84
N CYS A 544 32.18 -0.40 23.77
CA CYS A 544 30.78 0.02 23.73
C CYS A 544 30.67 1.53 23.89
N LYS A 545 30.07 2.20 22.92
CA LYS A 545 29.73 3.62 22.95
C LYS A 545 28.24 3.80 23.21
N LEU A 546 27.87 4.92 23.81
CA LEU A 546 26.48 5.28 24.01
C LEU A 546 25.92 5.87 22.71
N HIS A 547 24.75 5.40 22.27
CA HIS A 547 24.13 5.85 21.03
C HIS A 547 22.84 6.62 21.28
N MET A 548 22.05 6.20 22.27
CA MET A 548 20.74 6.80 22.55
C MET A 548 20.52 7.00 24.05
N ILE A 549 19.91 8.13 24.42
CA ILE A 549 19.31 8.43 25.73
C ILE A 549 17.84 8.77 25.48
N GLY A 550 16.93 7.90 25.91
CA GLY A 550 15.54 7.94 25.47
C GLY A 550 15.45 7.91 23.93
N ASN A 551 14.86 8.95 23.35
CA ASN A 551 14.75 9.13 21.91
C ASN A 551 15.82 10.06 21.31
N ILE A 552 16.81 10.50 22.10
CA ILE A 552 17.85 11.44 21.67
C ILE A 552 19.10 10.67 21.26
N TYR A 553 19.60 10.96 20.06
CA TYR A 553 20.85 10.42 19.54
C TYR A 553 22.05 11.14 20.15
N VAL A 554 22.97 10.38 20.77
CA VAL A 554 24.11 10.92 21.54
C VAL A 554 25.46 10.33 21.14
N TYR A 555 25.50 9.56 20.04
CA TYR A 555 26.76 9.04 19.52
C TYR A 555 27.71 10.21 19.19
N GLU A 556 28.99 10.07 19.54
CA GLU A 556 30.06 11.09 19.38
C GLU A 556 29.92 12.37 20.22
N LYS A 557 28.86 12.50 21.02
CA LYS A 557 28.75 13.62 21.97
C LYS A 557 29.77 13.50 23.09
N THR A 558 30.32 14.65 23.48
CA THR A 558 31.22 14.77 24.63
C THR A 558 30.48 14.45 25.93
N GLU A 559 31.23 14.12 26.99
CA GLU A 559 30.61 13.87 28.31
C GLU A 559 29.83 15.07 28.83
N ASN A 560 30.27 16.30 28.53
CA ASN A 560 29.57 17.53 28.93
C ASN A 560 28.24 17.70 28.19
N GLU A 561 28.20 17.44 26.88
CA GLU A 561 26.95 17.44 26.11
C GLU A 561 25.99 16.35 26.59
N ILE A 562 26.51 15.16 26.92
CA ILE A 562 25.70 14.07 27.46
C ILE A 562 25.14 14.46 28.84
N LYS A 563 25.93 15.10 29.72
CA LYS A 563 25.46 15.63 31.01
C LYS A 563 24.36 16.68 30.84
N GLN A 564 24.50 17.57 29.86
CA GLN A 564 23.49 18.58 29.56
C GLN A 564 22.20 17.94 29.00
N ILE A 565 22.31 16.93 28.14
CA ILE A 565 21.14 16.17 27.68
C ILE A 565 20.46 15.45 28.85
N MET A 566 21.24 14.84 29.75
CA MET A 566 20.68 14.17 30.93
C MET A 566 19.97 15.15 31.89
N SER A 567 20.40 16.40 32.01
CA SER A 567 19.71 17.38 32.87
C SER A 567 18.39 17.89 32.29
N THR A 568 18.21 17.76 30.96
CA THR A 568 16.94 18.10 30.28
C THR A 568 15.90 16.97 30.31
N ILE A 569 16.32 15.74 30.61
CA ILE A 569 15.47 14.55 30.68
C ILE A 569 15.16 14.30 32.16
N LYS A 570 14.08 14.91 32.67
CA LYS A 570 13.53 14.61 34.00
C LYS A 570 12.75 13.30 34.02
#